data_AF-A0A1Z4QTZ2-F1
#
_entry.id   AF-A0A1Z4QTZ2-F1
#
_cell.length_a   1.000
_cell.length_b   1.000
_cell.length_c   1.000
_cell.angle_alpha   90.00
_cell.angle_beta   90.00
_cell.angle_gamma   90.00
#
_symmetry.space_group_name_H-M   'P 1'
#
loop_
_entity.id
_entity.type
_entity.pdbx_description
1 polymer ?
#
loop_
_entity_poly.entity_id
_entity_poly.type
_entity_poly.pdbx_seq_one_letter_code
_entity_poly.pdbx_strand_id
1 'polypeptide(L)'
;MRFSIITGGPGRGKTHVLKTLVQWLTSIGADIALAAPTGKAANRMKDATGCEATTIHRLLQWQGRGQAFLYNEHNLLALDWLIVDEFSMVDIFLFNSLLKALPPTTQILLVGDSDQLPSVGAGMVLRDLLHSELVPTTRLQTIYRQRHESPIIYAASDVNFGTVPTLHKFNQASSWMDVGDCAMLETPSPERTAKTIVELVQAMSSENVDLNRQVMVLAPQKEGASGVHNLNKLLQPIFNPKKDNQQEVVSSSVVYRVGDRVIQLKNRYDTVPPVMNGETGRVMAVDAEKQMVKISWEGGAIVDYYPGNFEQIMHSFCITCHKSQGSEFPYVIFPLLMSNYRMLTRQLLYTTMTRAQGTFIAIGQPEALKIAVATDKPSIRFTGLMTLLISPIDELTKIFSRLGKVRGVASATTSPVTVASRLCSRGLIATPGQMTTIGTIALQLYEDKYGHRPSKQLEQVGKFRFKTYHYESAAVELIDSAIDLVMREGS
;
A
#
# COMPACT_ATOMS: atom_id res chain seq x y z
N MET A 1 -25.25 -11.52 -2.35
CA MET A 1 -24.21 -11.50 -1.31
C MET A 1 -24.70 -10.70 -0.13
N ARG A 2 -24.36 -11.11 1.09
CA ARG A 2 -24.70 -10.37 2.32
C ARG A 2 -23.43 -9.76 2.89
N PHE A 3 -23.47 -8.47 3.22
CA PHE A 3 -22.35 -7.75 3.80
C PHE A 3 -22.66 -7.35 5.25
N SER A 4 -21.64 -7.35 6.09
CA SER A 4 -21.64 -6.70 7.40
C SER A 4 -20.28 -6.07 7.66
N ILE A 5 -20.26 -5.00 8.44
CA ILE A 5 -19.04 -4.30 8.85
C ILE A 5 -18.93 -4.32 10.38
N ILE A 6 -17.74 -4.64 10.90
CA ILE A 6 -17.35 -4.33 12.27
C ILE A 6 -16.27 -3.26 12.23
N THR A 7 -16.53 -2.14 12.89
CA THR A 7 -15.56 -1.04 12.97
C THR A 7 -15.33 -0.56 14.39
N GLY A 8 -14.15 -0.07 14.65
CA GLY A 8 -13.77 0.51 15.94
C GLY A 8 -12.26 0.76 16.01
N GLY A 9 -11.86 1.64 16.92
CA GLY A 9 -10.46 1.94 17.19
C GLY A 9 -9.66 0.76 17.77
N PRO A 10 -8.36 0.93 18.03
CA PRO A 10 -7.54 -0.06 18.73
C PRO A 10 -8.06 -0.29 20.15
N GLY A 11 -7.79 -1.48 20.71
CA GLY A 11 -8.17 -1.81 22.08
C GLY A 11 -9.68 -1.99 22.32
N ARG A 12 -10.54 -1.90 21.29
CA ARG A 12 -12.00 -2.04 21.42
C ARG A 12 -12.52 -3.48 21.23
N GLY A 13 -11.64 -4.47 21.27
CA GLY A 13 -12.03 -5.89 21.26
C GLY A 13 -12.34 -6.49 19.88
N LYS A 14 -12.03 -5.82 18.75
CA LYS A 14 -12.23 -6.36 17.38
C LYS A 14 -11.69 -7.79 17.23
N THR A 15 -10.46 -8.01 17.67
CA THR A 15 -9.79 -9.32 17.61
C THR A 15 -10.49 -10.38 18.47
N HIS A 16 -11.04 -10.00 19.63
CA HIS A 16 -11.79 -10.92 20.48
C HIS A 16 -13.13 -11.31 19.84
N VAL A 17 -13.86 -10.34 19.30
CA VAL A 17 -15.10 -10.59 18.55
C VAL A 17 -14.84 -11.50 17.34
N LEU A 18 -13.77 -11.22 16.59
CA LEU A 18 -13.34 -12.07 15.47
C LEU A 18 -13.06 -13.50 15.91
N LYS A 19 -12.29 -13.69 16.99
CA LYS A 19 -12.00 -15.02 17.53
C LYS A 19 -13.28 -15.78 17.89
N THR A 20 -14.18 -15.18 18.66
CA THR A 20 -15.44 -15.82 19.08
C THR A 20 -16.32 -16.16 17.88
N LEU A 21 -16.41 -15.26 16.89
CA LEU A 21 -17.19 -15.49 15.68
C LEU A 21 -16.62 -16.65 14.86
N VAL A 22 -15.31 -16.67 14.61
CA VAL A 22 -14.65 -17.74 13.85
C VAL A 22 -14.84 -19.07 14.55
N GLN A 23 -14.62 -19.14 15.86
CA GLN A 23 -14.84 -20.36 16.64
C GLN A 23 -16.28 -20.88 16.52
N TRP A 24 -17.27 -19.98 16.59
CA TRP A 24 -18.67 -20.36 16.41
C TRP A 24 -18.96 -20.86 14.98
N LEU A 25 -18.50 -20.14 13.96
CA LEU A 25 -18.70 -20.54 12.56
C LEU A 25 -18.03 -21.89 12.25
N THR A 26 -16.83 -22.14 12.78
CA THR A 26 -16.16 -23.44 12.65
C THR A 26 -16.92 -24.54 13.39
N SER A 27 -17.53 -24.24 14.55
CA SER A 27 -18.31 -25.23 15.32
C SER A 27 -19.57 -25.71 14.61
N ILE A 28 -20.12 -24.90 13.70
CA ILE A 28 -21.26 -25.28 12.86
C ILE A 28 -20.85 -25.84 11.49
N GLY A 29 -19.54 -26.04 11.26
CA GLY A 29 -19.00 -26.64 10.04
C GLY A 29 -19.04 -25.74 8.81
N ALA A 30 -19.05 -24.41 8.97
CA ALA A 30 -19.04 -23.49 7.83
C ALA A 30 -17.66 -23.44 7.15
N ASP A 31 -17.65 -23.32 5.82
CA ASP A 31 -16.42 -23.09 5.05
C ASP A 31 -16.03 -21.61 5.11
N ILE A 32 -14.97 -21.30 5.86
CA ILE A 32 -14.56 -19.92 6.17
C ILE A 32 -13.19 -19.61 5.57
N ALA A 33 -13.08 -18.49 4.87
CA ALA A 33 -11.80 -17.89 4.51
C ALA A 33 -11.50 -16.67 5.38
N LEU A 34 -10.31 -16.67 5.98
CA LEU A 34 -9.76 -15.54 6.72
C LEU A 34 -8.71 -14.83 5.86
N ALA A 35 -8.93 -13.53 5.63
CA ALA A 35 -8.06 -12.74 4.77
C ALA A 35 -7.67 -11.40 5.40
N ALA A 36 -6.51 -10.89 4.98
CA ALA A 36 -6.08 -9.53 5.29
C ALA A 36 -5.30 -8.92 4.10
N PRO A 37 -5.15 -7.59 4.01
CA PRO A 37 -4.40 -6.97 2.92
C PRO A 37 -2.88 -7.19 3.02
N THR A 38 -2.34 -7.44 4.22
CA THR A 38 -0.91 -7.65 4.46
C THR A 38 -0.63 -8.98 5.13
N GLY A 39 0.56 -9.55 4.90
CA GLY A 39 0.98 -10.81 5.52
C GLY A 39 1.01 -10.72 7.05
N LYS A 40 1.43 -9.57 7.59
CA LYS A 40 1.48 -9.35 9.03
C LYS A 40 0.10 -9.33 9.68
N ALA A 41 -0.88 -8.67 9.05
CA ALA A 41 -2.26 -8.69 9.53
C ALA A 41 -2.86 -10.11 9.45
N ALA A 42 -2.55 -10.86 8.38
CA ALA A 42 -2.98 -12.25 8.24
C ALA A 42 -2.37 -13.15 9.34
N ASN A 43 -1.06 -13.03 9.62
CA ASN A 43 -0.42 -13.79 10.69
C ASN A 43 -1.02 -13.46 12.07
N ARG A 44 -1.24 -12.16 12.37
CA ARG A 44 -1.90 -11.75 13.63
C ARG A 44 -3.31 -12.33 13.75
N MET A 45 -4.06 -12.33 12.65
CA MET A 45 -5.39 -12.95 12.59
C MET A 45 -5.31 -14.45 12.86
N LYS A 46 -4.35 -15.16 12.23
CA LYS A 46 -4.09 -16.57 12.47
C LYS A 46 -3.76 -16.87 13.93
N ASP A 47 -2.86 -16.10 14.54
CA ASP A 47 -2.49 -16.27 15.94
C ASP A 47 -3.68 -16.03 16.89
N ALA A 48 -4.55 -15.07 16.56
CA ALA A 48 -5.71 -14.74 17.38
C ALA A 48 -6.85 -15.76 17.28
N THR A 49 -7.14 -16.26 16.06
CA THR A 49 -8.27 -17.16 15.80
C THR A 49 -7.90 -18.64 15.95
N GLY A 50 -6.62 -18.97 15.76
CA GLY A 50 -6.14 -20.36 15.66
C GLY A 50 -6.42 -21.02 14.30
N CYS A 51 -6.93 -20.26 13.32
CA CYS A 51 -7.27 -20.75 11.99
C CYS A 51 -6.31 -20.18 10.93
N GLU A 52 -6.10 -20.89 9.83
CA GLU A 52 -5.29 -20.37 8.72
C GLU A 52 -5.88 -19.06 8.17
N ALA A 53 -5.03 -18.05 8.03
CA ALA A 53 -5.37 -16.76 7.46
C ALA A 53 -4.31 -16.37 6.43
N THR A 54 -4.73 -15.78 5.32
CA THR A 54 -3.84 -15.45 4.20
C THR A 54 -4.00 -14.00 3.76
N THR A 55 -3.09 -13.52 2.91
CA THR A 55 -3.33 -12.24 2.24
C THR A 55 -4.43 -12.39 1.20
N ILE A 56 -5.19 -11.33 0.90
CA ILE A 56 -6.19 -11.35 -0.20
C ILE A 56 -5.54 -11.80 -1.52
N HIS A 57 -4.32 -11.36 -1.79
CA HIS A 57 -3.57 -11.78 -2.99
C HIS A 57 -3.26 -13.27 -3.03
N ARG A 58 -2.96 -13.88 -1.87
CA ARG A 58 -2.71 -15.32 -1.76
C ARG A 58 -4.01 -16.12 -1.82
N LEU A 59 -5.07 -15.64 -1.17
CA LEU A 59 -6.41 -16.23 -1.26
C LEU A 59 -6.89 -16.31 -2.72
N LEU A 60 -6.74 -15.22 -3.47
CA LEU A 60 -7.11 -15.15 -4.89
C LEU A 60 -6.08 -15.78 -5.83
N GLN A 61 -4.94 -16.25 -5.30
CA GLN A 61 -3.81 -16.81 -6.03
C GLN A 61 -3.35 -15.94 -7.21
N TRP A 62 -2.76 -14.79 -6.88
CA TRP A 62 -2.15 -13.89 -7.86
C TRP A 62 -1.06 -14.58 -8.68
N GLN A 63 -1.18 -14.57 -10.01
CA GLN A 63 -0.28 -15.32 -10.90
C GLN A 63 0.97 -14.54 -11.36
N GLY A 64 1.17 -13.28 -10.93
CA GLY A 64 2.39 -12.51 -11.20
C GLY A 64 2.56 -12.07 -12.66
N ARG A 65 2.69 -13.02 -13.59
CA ARG A 65 2.71 -12.80 -15.04
C ARG A 65 1.29 -12.61 -15.55
N GLY A 66 1.01 -11.45 -16.15
CA GLY A 66 -0.31 -11.10 -16.68
C GLY A 66 -1.26 -10.41 -15.71
N GLN A 67 -0.84 -10.17 -14.45
CA GLN A 67 -1.63 -9.47 -13.43
C GLN A 67 -3.05 -10.05 -13.22
N ALA A 68 -3.19 -11.38 -13.36
CA ALA A 68 -4.45 -12.07 -13.20
C ALA A 68 -4.51 -12.84 -11.88
N PHE A 69 -5.72 -12.96 -11.34
CA PHE A 69 -6.04 -13.86 -10.22
C PHE A 69 -6.60 -15.17 -10.76
N LEU A 70 -6.16 -16.30 -10.21
CA LEU A 70 -6.74 -17.60 -10.57
C LEU A 70 -8.22 -17.65 -10.19
N TYR A 71 -8.57 -17.13 -9.01
CA TYR A 71 -9.95 -17.01 -8.58
C TYR A 71 -10.53 -15.67 -9.06
N ASN A 72 -11.63 -15.76 -9.79
CA ASN A 72 -12.27 -14.65 -10.52
C ASN A 72 -13.72 -15.02 -10.88
N GLU A 73 -14.39 -14.20 -11.68
CA GLU A 73 -15.80 -14.41 -12.09
C GLU A 73 -16.08 -15.73 -12.83
N HIS A 74 -15.04 -16.39 -13.36
CA HIS A 74 -15.14 -17.68 -14.05
C HIS A 74 -14.68 -18.86 -13.21
N ASN A 75 -14.01 -18.60 -12.09
CA ASN A 75 -13.50 -19.61 -11.17
C ASN A 75 -13.65 -19.11 -9.73
N LEU A 76 -14.78 -19.44 -9.12
CA LEU A 76 -15.17 -18.91 -7.81
C LEU A 76 -14.49 -19.67 -6.67
N LEU A 77 -14.29 -18.98 -5.56
CA LEU A 77 -13.95 -19.60 -4.28
C LEU A 77 -15.13 -20.42 -3.77
N ALA A 78 -14.88 -21.63 -3.26
CA ALA A 78 -15.89 -22.44 -2.59
C ALA A 78 -15.85 -22.15 -1.09
N LEU A 79 -16.68 -21.20 -0.64
CA LEU A 79 -16.76 -20.80 0.77
C LEU A 79 -18.14 -20.24 1.13
N ASP A 80 -18.52 -20.36 2.39
CA ASP A 80 -19.74 -19.78 2.96
C ASP A 80 -19.48 -18.37 3.50
N TRP A 81 -18.33 -18.19 4.15
CA TRP A 81 -17.95 -16.96 4.85
C TRP A 81 -16.58 -16.45 4.43
N LEU A 82 -16.53 -15.16 4.11
CA LEU A 82 -15.29 -14.42 3.94
C LEU A 82 -15.19 -13.36 5.04
N ILE A 83 -14.11 -13.42 5.82
CA ILE A 83 -13.79 -12.42 6.85
C ILE A 83 -12.51 -11.70 6.46
N VAL A 84 -12.57 -10.38 6.32
CA VAL A 84 -11.42 -9.55 5.94
C VAL A 84 -11.08 -8.56 7.04
N ASP A 85 -9.92 -8.70 7.70
CA ASP A 85 -9.42 -7.74 8.70
C ASP A 85 -8.50 -6.68 8.08
N GLU A 86 -8.31 -5.57 8.78
CA GLU A 86 -7.59 -4.36 8.33
C GLU A 86 -8.13 -3.84 6.98
N PHE A 87 -9.46 -3.92 6.78
CA PHE A 87 -10.10 -3.57 5.51
C PHE A 87 -9.91 -2.11 5.07
N SER A 88 -9.53 -1.21 5.99
CA SER A 88 -9.16 0.17 5.67
C SER A 88 -8.03 0.28 4.65
N MET A 89 -7.17 -0.73 4.56
CA MET A 89 -6.05 -0.76 3.60
C MET A 89 -6.43 -1.31 2.22
N VAL A 90 -7.66 -1.81 2.02
CA VAL A 90 -8.10 -2.42 0.76
C VAL A 90 -8.55 -1.33 -0.23
N ASP A 91 -7.94 -1.31 -1.41
CA ASP A 91 -8.33 -0.40 -2.49
C ASP A 91 -9.49 -0.92 -3.34
N ILE A 92 -10.03 -0.06 -4.20
CA ILE A 92 -11.20 -0.38 -5.02
C ILE A 92 -10.94 -1.52 -6.02
N PHE A 93 -9.71 -1.65 -6.52
CA PHE A 93 -9.37 -2.66 -7.52
C PHE A 93 -9.28 -4.04 -6.88
N LEU A 94 -8.55 -4.15 -5.77
CA LEU A 94 -8.44 -5.38 -5.02
C LEU A 94 -9.80 -5.82 -4.47
N PHE A 95 -10.62 -4.89 -3.98
CA PHE A 95 -11.97 -5.21 -3.54
C PHE A 95 -12.86 -5.72 -4.68
N ASN A 96 -12.82 -5.08 -5.85
CA ASN A 96 -13.55 -5.55 -7.03
C ASN A 96 -13.11 -6.95 -7.47
N SER A 97 -11.79 -7.22 -7.50
CA SER A 97 -11.27 -8.56 -7.80
C SER A 97 -11.72 -9.61 -6.77
N LEU A 98 -11.73 -9.24 -5.48
CA LEU A 98 -12.23 -10.09 -4.42
C LEU A 98 -13.71 -10.43 -4.59
N LEU A 99 -14.57 -9.44 -4.85
CA LEU A 99 -16.00 -9.68 -5.04
C LEU A 99 -16.30 -10.56 -6.26
N LYS A 100 -15.55 -10.38 -7.36
CA LYS A 100 -15.70 -11.21 -8.56
C LYS A 100 -15.39 -12.68 -8.32
N ALA A 101 -14.52 -12.98 -7.37
CA ALA A 101 -14.12 -14.34 -7.03
C ALA A 101 -15.09 -15.06 -6.08
N LEU A 102 -16.17 -14.40 -5.62
CA LEU A 102 -17.06 -14.95 -4.60
C LEU A 102 -18.40 -15.44 -5.19
N PRO A 103 -18.93 -16.58 -4.71
CA PRO A 103 -20.30 -16.98 -4.96
C PRO A 103 -21.31 -15.95 -4.45
N PRO A 104 -22.44 -15.73 -5.14
CA PRO A 104 -23.49 -14.80 -4.69
C PRO A 104 -24.08 -15.13 -3.30
N THR A 105 -23.98 -16.38 -2.87
CA THR A 105 -24.44 -16.91 -1.57
C THR A 105 -23.51 -16.57 -0.41
N THR A 106 -22.27 -16.18 -0.68
CA THR A 106 -21.26 -15.86 0.34
C THR A 106 -21.72 -14.76 1.29
N GLN A 107 -21.45 -14.95 2.58
CA GLN A 107 -21.53 -13.92 3.61
C GLN A 107 -20.16 -13.27 3.83
N ILE A 108 -20.13 -11.94 3.80
CA ILE A 108 -18.89 -11.15 3.85
C ILE A 108 -18.90 -10.28 5.10
N LEU A 109 -17.90 -10.47 5.97
CA LEU A 109 -17.64 -9.61 7.11
C LEU A 109 -16.37 -8.80 6.87
N LEU A 110 -16.52 -7.48 6.87
CA LEU A 110 -15.41 -6.55 6.76
C LEU A 110 -15.08 -5.99 8.14
N VAL A 111 -13.82 -6.10 8.55
CA VAL A 111 -13.33 -5.59 9.83
C VAL A 111 -12.25 -4.56 9.57
N GLY A 112 -12.38 -3.37 10.17
CA GLY A 112 -11.42 -2.30 9.95
C GLY A 112 -11.66 -1.07 10.82
N ASP A 113 -10.67 -0.19 10.84
CA ASP A 113 -10.73 1.09 11.54
C ASP A 113 -10.86 2.21 10.51
N SER A 114 -11.98 2.95 10.54
CA SER A 114 -12.25 4.05 9.60
C SER A 114 -11.29 5.22 9.77
N ASP A 115 -10.68 5.33 10.94
CA ASP A 115 -9.87 6.49 11.32
C ASP A 115 -8.38 6.26 11.04
N GLN A 116 -8.00 5.03 10.72
CA GLN A 116 -6.65 4.71 10.25
C GLN A 116 -6.39 5.24 8.84
N LEU A 117 -5.12 5.25 8.46
CA LEU A 117 -4.67 5.57 7.10
C LEU A 117 -5.45 4.73 6.06
N PRO A 118 -5.96 5.36 4.99
CA PRO A 118 -6.66 4.64 3.94
C PRO A 118 -5.70 3.80 3.10
N SER A 119 -6.26 2.99 2.21
CA SER A 119 -5.52 2.23 1.20
C SER A 119 -4.57 3.13 0.39
N VAL A 120 -3.40 2.61 0.00
CA VAL A 120 -2.46 3.36 -0.86
C VAL A 120 -3.02 3.52 -2.27
N GLY A 121 -3.71 2.50 -2.77
CA GLY A 121 -4.40 2.52 -4.07
C GLY A 121 -5.62 3.44 -4.07
N ALA A 122 -6.31 3.52 -5.22
CA ALA A 122 -7.46 4.39 -5.38
C ALA A 122 -8.69 3.93 -4.57
N GLY A 123 -9.56 4.89 -4.23
CA GLY A 123 -10.81 4.65 -3.53
C GLY A 123 -10.71 4.84 -2.01
N MET A 124 -11.88 4.89 -1.37
CA MET A 124 -12.05 4.97 0.09
C MET A 124 -13.12 3.98 0.53
N VAL A 125 -12.95 2.71 0.13
CA VAL A 125 -14.01 1.68 0.14
C VAL A 125 -14.68 1.56 1.51
N LEU A 126 -13.91 1.35 2.58
CA LEU A 126 -14.47 1.23 3.93
C LEU A 126 -15.29 2.45 4.33
N ARG A 127 -14.76 3.66 4.10
CA ARG A 127 -15.44 4.92 4.43
C ARG A 127 -16.72 5.09 3.62
N ASP A 128 -16.66 4.85 2.31
CA ASP A 128 -17.80 5.01 1.42
C ASP A 128 -18.91 3.99 1.75
N LEU A 129 -18.55 2.75 2.13
CA LEU A 129 -19.51 1.76 2.62
C LEU A 129 -20.14 2.21 3.95
N LEU A 130 -19.34 2.69 4.91
CA LEU A 130 -19.82 3.19 6.20
C LEU A 130 -20.75 4.39 6.06
N HIS A 131 -20.44 5.33 5.14
CA HIS A 131 -21.23 6.54 4.91
C HIS A 131 -22.49 6.27 4.07
N SER A 132 -22.53 5.18 3.29
CA SER A 132 -23.72 4.82 2.53
C SER A 132 -24.88 4.38 3.42
N GLU A 133 -24.60 3.93 4.65
CA GLU A 133 -25.58 3.37 5.60
C GLU A 133 -26.37 2.16 5.08
N LEU A 134 -26.03 1.64 3.89
CA LEU A 134 -26.67 0.46 3.29
C LEU A 134 -26.13 -0.86 3.83
N VAL A 135 -24.90 -0.85 4.36
CA VAL A 135 -24.25 -2.04 4.90
C VAL A 135 -24.44 -2.07 6.42
N PRO A 136 -25.05 -3.13 6.98
CA PRO A 136 -25.15 -3.33 8.42
C PRO A 136 -23.79 -3.16 9.10
N THR A 137 -23.71 -2.21 10.03
CA THR A 137 -22.45 -1.82 10.66
C THR A 137 -22.56 -1.87 12.18
N THR A 138 -21.68 -2.66 12.80
CA THR A 138 -21.49 -2.71 14.24
C THR A 138 -20.29 -1.85 14.63
N ARG A 139 -20.51 -0.79 15.41
CA ARG A 139 -19.45 0.11 15.91
C ARG A 139 -19.08 -0.26 17.34
N LEU A 140 -17.85 -0.76 17.53
CA LEU A 140 -17.32 -1.02 18.86
C LEU A 140 -16.89 0.31 19.48
N GLN A 141 -17.51 0.69 20.60
CA GLN A 141 -17.27 1.95 21.30
C GLN A 141 -16.43 1.76 22.57
N THR A 142 -16.68 0.68 23.31
CA THR A 142 -16.00 0.40 24.58
C THR A 142 -14.54 0.01 24.38
N ILE A 143 -13.65 0.63 25.16
CA ILE A 143 -12.22 0.32 25.21
C ILE A 143 -12.00 -0.74 26.30
N TYR A 144 -11.44 -1.88 25.93
CA TYR A 144 -11.23 -3.04 26.82
C TYR A 144 -9.76 -3.33 27.13
N ARG A 145 -8.81 -2.55 26.61
CA ARG A 145 -7.37 -2.83 26.79
C ARG A 145 -7.03 -2.85 28.29
N GLN A 146 -6.73 -4.04 28.83
CA GLN A 146 -6.46 -4.30 30.25
C GLN A 146 -5.07 -3.81 30.69
N ARG A 147 -4.92 -2.49 30.76
CA ARG A 147 -4.06 -1.74 31.70
C ARG A 147 -4.74 -0.37 31.78
N HIS A 148 -5.14 0.05 32.99
CA HIS A 148 -5.91 1.27 33.23
C HIS A 148 -5.67 2.37 32.19
N GLU A 149 -6.72 2.70 31.42
CA GLU A 149 -6.83 3.99 30.73
C GLU A 149 -5.56 4.46 29.99
N SER A 150 -4.92 3.61 29.17
CA SER A 150 -3.68 4.02 28.48
C SER A 150 -3.85 5.40 27.81
N PRO A 151 -3.12 6.44 28.27
CA PRO A 151 -3.20 7.79 27.73
C PRO A 151 -3.03 7.86 26.22
N ILE A 152 -2.38 6.87 25.60
CA ILE A 152 -2.27 6.74 24.14
C ILE A 152 -3.63 6.65 23.47
N ILE A 153 -4.58 5.89 24.03
CA ILE A 153 -5.90 5.70 23.41
C ILE A 153 -6.71 7.00 23.47
N TYR A 154 -6.67 7.70 24.60
CA TYR A 154 -7.33 9.00 24.75
C TYR A 154 -6.69 10.06 23.87
N ALA A 155 -5.36 10.15 23.89
CA ALA A 155 -4.63 11.09 23.04
C ALA A 155 -4.86 10.82 21.54
N ALA A 156 -4.91 9.55 21.13
CA ALA A 156 -5.26 9.18 19.76
C ALA A 156 -6.73 9.54 19.44
N SER A 157 -7.64 9.36 20.41
CA SER A 157 -9.03 9.77 20.25
C SER A 157 -9.17 11.28 20.08
N ASP A 158 -8.42 12.08 20.85
CA ASP A 158 -8.38 13.54 20.72
C ASP A 158 -7.95 13.94 19.31
N VAL A 159 -6.89 13.31 18.78
CA VAL A 159 -6.42 13.53 17.39
C VAL A 159 -7.54 13.27 16.38
N ASN A 160 -8.29 12.17 16.53
CA ASN A 160 -9.41 11.85 15.65
C ASN A 160 -10.53 12.89 15.72
N PHE A 161 -10.83 13.38 16.93
CA PHE A 161 -11.82 14.45 17.14
C PHE A 161 -11.30 15.84 16.76
N GLY A 162 -10.05 15.95 16.29
CA GLY A 162 -9.45 17.24 15.94
C GLY A 162 -9.07 18.09 17.16
N THR A 163 -9.00 17.47 18.34
CA THR A 163 -8.52 18.09 19.57
C THR A 163 -7.03 17.79 19.72
N VAL A 164 -6.23 18.81 20.05
CA VAL A 164 -4.78 18.61 20.23
C VAL A 164 -4.56 17.86 21.54
N PRO A 165 -3.99 16.65 21.53
CA PRO A 165 -3.80 15.89 22.75
C PRO A 165 -2.76 16.54 23.64
N THR A 166 -2.94 16.39 24.95
CA THR A 166 -1.90 16.79 25.91
C THR A 166 -0.83 15.70 25.98
N LEU A 167 0.38 16.02 25.50
CA LEU A 167 1.54 15.13 25.58
C LEU A 167 2.44 15.57 26.74
N HIS A 168 2.91 14.62 27.56
CA HIS A 168 3.84 14.90 28.65
C HIS A 168 5.14 15.46 28.09
N LYS A 169 5.49 16.70 28.46
CA LYS A 169 6.69 17.36 27.96
C LYS A 169 7.89 16.98 28.80
N PHE A 170 9.01 16.76 28.15
CA PHE A 170 10.30 16.53 28.81
C PHE A 170 11.44 17.09 27.97
N ASN A 171 12.56 17.40 28.62
CA ASN A 171 13.62 18.24 28.05
C ASN A 171 14.88 17.46 27.68
N GLN A 172 15.04 16.23 28.18
CA GLN A 172 16.24 15.43 28.00
C GLN A 172 15.87 13.98 27.68
N ALA A 173 16.57 13.39 26.72
CA ALA A 173 16.35 12.02 26.28
C ALA A 173 16.56 10.98 27.40
N SER A 174 17.44 11.28 28.37
CA SER A 174 17.69 10.44 29.55
C SER A 174 16.49 10.33 30.50
N SER A 175 15.61 11.32 30.54
CA SER A 175 14.43 11.34 31.42
C SER A 175 13.23 10.60 30.82
N TRP A 176 13.43 9.75 29.82
CA TRP A 176 12.34 9.07 29.11
C TRP A 176 11.55 8.09 29.98
N MET A 177 12.12 7.60 31.09
CA MET A 177 11.41 6.70 32.02
C MET A 177 10.43 7.44 32.93
N ASP A 178 10.61 8.75 33.11
CA ASP A 178 9.76 9.58 33.97
C ASP A 178 8.55 10.15 33.22
N VAL A 179 8.39 9.80 31.93
CA VAL A 179 7.30 10.32 31.09
C VAL A 179 6.10 9.38 31.12
N GLY A 180 4.90 9.97 31.01
CA GLY A 180 3.69 9.17 30.81
C GLY A 180 3.68 8.45 29.45
N ASP A 181 2.70 7.56 29.24
CA ASP A 181 2.52 6.76 28.02
C ASP A 181 2.50 7.58 26.71
N CYS A 182 2.21 8.89 26.78
CA CYS A 182 2.27 9.83 25.66
C CYS A 182 3.14 11.03 26.01
N ALA A 183 4.26 11.17 25.31
CA ALA A 183 5.24 12.22 25.59
C ALA A 183 5.71 12.97 24.35
N MET A 184 6.23 14.17 24.56
CA MET A 184 6.86 14.98 23.53
C MET A 184 8.16 15.59 24.01
N LEU A 185 9.21 15.46 23.19
CA LEU A 185 10.48 16.16 23.34
C LEU A 185 10.62 17.19 22.22
N GLU A 186 10.62 18.47 22.60
CA GLU A 186 10.65 19.57 21.64
C GLU A 186 12.06 19.78 21.08
N THR A 187 12.16 19.91 19.76
CA THR A 187 13.43 20.22 19.08
C THR A 187 13.21 21.22 17.94
N PRO A 188 14.19 22.11 17.67
CA PRO A 188 13.99 23.23 16.76
C PRO A 188 14.11 22.85 15.28
N SER A 189 14.84 21.78 14.93
CA SER A 189 15.15 21.44 13.53
C SER A 189 15.08 19.93 13.24
N PRO A 190 14.90 19.53 11.96
CA PRO A 190 14.95 18.13 11.54
C PRO A 190 16.26 17.40 11.89
N GLU A 191 17.40 18.08 11.87
CA GLU A 191 18.71 17.52 12.20
C GLU A 191 18.85 17.28 13.71
N ARG A 192 18.42 18.26 14.52
CA ARG A 192 18.40 18.09 15.98
C ARG A 192 17.42 17.00 16.38
N THR A 193 16.28 16.88 15.70
CA THR A 193 15.31 15.79 15.89
C THR A 193 15.96 14.44 15.67
N ALA A 194 16.64 14.24 14.54
CA ALA A 194 17.32 12.98 14.23
C ALA A 194 18.37 12.63 15.28
N LYS A 195 19.20 13.61 15.69
CA LYS A 195 20.19 13.43 16.75
C LYS A 195 19.54 13.08 18.09
N THR A 196 18.41 13.69 18.43
CA THR A 196 17.71 13.43 19.68
C THR A 196 17.03 12.05 19.70
N ILE A 197 16.54 11.57 18.54
CA ILE A 197 16.06 10.19 18.40
C ILE A 197 17.20 9.20 18.70
N VAL A 198 18.40 9.45 18.18
CA VAL A 198 19.60 8.62 18.45
C VAL A 198 19.94 8.65 19.95
N GLU A 199 19.98 9.84 20.57
CA GLU A 199 20.21 10.02 22.01
C GLU A 199 19.17 9.25 22.85
N LEU A 200 17.89 9.28 22.45
CA LEU A 200 16.80 8.57 23.13
C LEU A 200 16.95 7.05 23.02
N VAL A 201 17.23 6.53 21.83
CA VAL A 201 17.42 5.08 21.64
C VAL A 201 18.64 4.60 22.42
N GLN A 202 19.71 5.41 22.51
CA GLN A 202 20.86 5.11 23.37
C GLN A 202 20.48 5.05 24.85
N ALA A 203 19.73 6.04 25.33
CA ALA A 203 19.25 6.06 26.72
C ALA A 203 18.36 4.83 27.02
N MET A 204 17.47 4.45 26.12
CA MET A 204 16.67 3.23 26.25
C MET A 204 17.56 1.97 26.32
N SER A 205 18.60 1.90 25.49
CA SER A 205 19.58 0.79 25.50
C SER A 205 20.28 0.65 26.86
N SER A 206 20.68 1.78 27.45
CA SER A 206 21.34 1.81 28.76
C SER A 206 20.43 1.33 29.91
N GLU A 207 19.12 1.48 29.76
CA GLU A 207 18.11 1.02 30.70
C GLU A 207 17.63 -0.42 30.43
N ASN A 208 18.45 -1.23 29.74
CA ASN A 208 18.18 -2.63 29.40
C ASN A 208 16.91 -2.88 28.57
N VAL A 209 16.43 -1.89 27.81
CA VAL A 209 15.37 -2.10 26.82
C VAL A 209 15.90 -2.95 25.67
N ASP A 210 15.22 -4.06 25.34
CA ASP A 210 15.54 -4.85 24.15
C ASP A 210 15.10 -4.09 22.90
N LEU A 211 15.99 -3.23 22.38
CA LEU A 211 15.72 -2.37 21.24
C LEU A 211 15.14 -3.13 20.05
N ASN A 212 15.69 -4.32 19.76
CA ASN A 212 15.33 -5.10 18.58
C ASN A 212 13.92 -5.70 18.65
N ARG A 213 13.35 -5.84 19.86
CA ARG A 213 12.00 -6.39 20.08
C ARG A 213 10.99 -5.33 20.52
N GLN A 214 11.45 -4.30 21.21
CA GLN A 214 10.56 -3.37 21.92
C GLN A 214 10.46 -2.00 21.27
N VAL A 215 11.50 -1.55 20.54
CA VAL A 215 11.56 -0.19 20.00
C VAL A 215 11.32 -0.18 18.49
N MET A 216 10.47 0.74 18.05
CA MET A 216 10.27 1.06 16.65
C MET A 216 10.27 2.58 16.41
N VAL A 217 11.08 3.03 15.45
CA VAL A 217 11.05 4.41 14.97
C VAL A 217 10.17 4.47 13.72
N LEU A 218 9.12 5.28 13.76
CA LEU A 218 8.21 5.46 12.63
C LEU A 218 8.39 6.86 12.06
N ALA A 219 8.69 6.99 10.78
CA ALA A 219 8.82 8.29 10.12
C ALA A 219 7.70 8.51 9.09
N PRO A 220 7.24 9.76 8.88
CA PRO A 220 6.29 10.08 7.82
C PRO A 220 6.83 9.76 6.42
N GLN A 221 8.07 10.15 6.14
CA GLN A 221 8.69 10.09 4.81
C GLN A 221 10.04 9.38 4.83
N LYS A 222 10.49 8.95 3.63
CA LYS A 222 11.75 8.21 3.46
C LYS A 222 12.99 9.10 3.48
N GLU A 223 12.90 10.28 2.87
CA GLU A 223 14.01 11.23 2.69
C GLU A 223 14.08 12.29 3.81
N GLY A 224 15.21 12.99 3.87
CA GLY A 224 15.45 14.10 4.79
C GLY A 224 16.18 13.70 6.08
N ALA A 225 16.53 14.69 6.90
CA ALA A 225 17.37 14.48 8.09
C ALA A 225 16.72 13.53 9.11
N SER A 226 15.40 13.58 9.29
CA SER A 226 14.63 12.62 10.10
C SER A 226 13.80 11.66 9.23
N GLY A 227 14.24 11.41 8.00
CA GLY A 227 13.65 10.43 7.10
C GLY A 227 14.13 9.01 7.40
N VAL A 228 13.38 8.01 6.93
CA VAL A 228 13.68 6.59 7.15
C VAL A 228 15.11 6.21 6.74
N HIS A 229 15.62 6.72 5.61
CA HIS A 229 16.96 6.36 5.14
C HIS A 229 18.06 6.87 6.08
N ASN A 230 17.99 8.14 6.47
CA ASN A 230 18.98 8.72 7.38
C ASN A 230 18.87 8.13 8.79
N LEU A 231 17.65 7.97 9.32
CA LEU A 231 17.45 7.39 10.65
C LEU A 231 17.96 5.95 10.72
N ASN A 232 17.72 5.11 9.71
CA ASN A 232 18.28 3.76 9.70
C ASN A 232 19.82 3.75 9.73
N LYS A 233 20.46 4.66 8.99
CA LYS A 233 21.92 4.81 9.01
C LYS A 233 22.43 5.21 10.39
N LEU A 234 21.77 6.15 11.04
CA LEU A 234 22.15 6.66 12.36
C LEU A 234 21.85 5.66 13.49
N LEU A 235 20.80 4.86 13.36
CA LEU A 235 20.35 3.91 14.38
C LEU A 235 21.06 2.57 14.32
N GLN A 236 21.52 2.13 13.14
CA GLN A 236 22.19 0.84 12.98
C GLN A 236 23.33 0.62 14.00
N PRO A 237 24.25 1.57 14.26
CA PRO A 237 25.33 1.36 15.24
C PRO A 237 24.85 1.16 16.68
N ILE A 238 23.63 1.58 17.01
CA ILE A 238 23.03 1.41 18.34
C ILE A 238 22.31 0.06 18.43
N PHE A 239 21.53 -0.28 17.40
CA PHE A 239 20.79 -1.55 17.36
C PHE A 239 21.67 -2.76 17.09
N ASN A 240 22.75 -2.57 16.32
CA ASN A 240 23.73 -3.59 15.94
C ASN A 240 25.14 -2.98 15.86
N PRO A 241 25.81 -2.77 17.01
CA PRO A 241 27.17 -2.24 17.07
C PRO A 241 28.14 -3.10 16.26
N LYS A 242 29.06 -2.47 15.53
CA LYS A 242 30.08 -3.16 14.75
C LYS A 242 31.03 -3.92 15.69
N LYS A 243 31.25 -5.20 15.42
CA LYS A 243 32.27 -6.01 16.10
C LYS A 243 33.58 -5.99 15.32
N ASP A 244 34.69 -6.17 16.02
CA ASP A 244 36.00 -6.27 15.39
C ASP A 244 36.04 -7.44 14.40
N ASN A 245 36.66 -7.21 13.24
CA ASN A 245 36.78 -8.18 12.13
C ASN A 245 35.44 -8.74 11.60
N GLN A 246 34.31 -8.10 11.90
CA GLN A 246 33.02 -8.48 11.33
C GLN A 246 32.98 -8.16 9.84
N GLN A 247 32.58 -9.15 9.03
CA GLN A 247 32.35 -8.94 7.60
C GLN A 247 31.15 -8.00 7.38
N GLU A 248 31.21 -7.23 6.29
CA GLU A 248 30.19 -6.26 5.90
C GLU A 248 30.01 -6.30 4.39
N VAL A 249 28.79 -6.06 3.92
CA VAL A 249 28.51 -5.83 2.49
C VAL A 249 28.00 -4.41 2.33
N VAL A 250 28.64 -3.65 1.45
CA VAL A 250 28.29 -2.24 1.21
C VAL A 250 27.51 -2.15 -0.10
N SER A 251 26.29 -1.66 -0.02
CA SER A 251 25.45 -1.36 -1.17
C SER A 251 25.12 0.13 -1.20
N SER A 252 25.75 0.86 -2.11
CA SER A 252 25.64 2.31 -2.22
C SER A 252 25.96 3.02 -0.89
N SER A 253 24.95 3.51 -0.17
CA SER A 253 25.09 4.20 1.12
C SER A 253 24.71 3.35 2.33
N VAL A 254 24.32 2.08 2.11
CA VAL A 254 23.87 1.14 3.13
C VAL A 254 24.92 0.07 3.37
N VAL A 255 25.21 -0.21 4.62
CA VAL A 255 26.15 -1.27 5.05
C VAL A 255 25.33 -2.36 5.72
N TYR A 256 25.38 -3.58 5.22
CA TYR A 256 24.71 -4.74 5.81
C TYR A 256 25.65 -5.57 6.66
N ARG A 257 25.18 -6.00 7.83
CA ARG A 257 25.88 -6.82 8.82
C ARG A 257 24.98 -7.93 9.33
N VAL A 258 25.59 -9.03 9.76
CA VAL A 258 24.88 -10.06 10.52
C VAL A 258 24.21 -9.44 11.74
N GLY A 259 22.93 -9.75 11.95
CA GLY A 259 22.09 -9.20 13.02
C GLY A 259 21.22 -8.02 12.61
N ASP A 260 21.48 -7.38 11.45
CA ASP A 260 20.67 -6.24 11.02
C ASP A 260 19.22 -6.64 10.78
N ARG A 261 18.31 -5.77 11.23
CA ARG A 261 16.88 -5.88 10.93
C ARG A 261 16.62 -5.28 9.56
N VAL A 262 15.93 -6.03 8.72
CA VAL A 262 15.57 -5.64 7.35
C VAL A 262 14.08 -5.80 7.10
N ILE A 263 13.60 -5.18 6.03
CA ILE A 263 12.22 -5.30 5.54
C ILE A 263 12.23 -5.44 4.02
N GLN A 264 11.38 -6.32 3.52
CA GLN A 264 11.21 -6.54 2.08
C GLN A 264 10.31 -5.45 1.47
N LEU A 265 10.68 -4.94 0.29
CA LEU A 265 9.99 -3.82 -0.37
C LEU A 265 9.15 -4.23 -1.59
N LYS A 266 9.38 -5.44 -2.12
CA LYS A 266 8.66 -6.01 -3.27
C LYS A 266 8.34 -7.48 -3.00
N ASN A 267 7.18 -7.97 -3.44
CA ASN A 267 6.85 -9.39 -3.28
C ASN A 267 7.82 -10.26 -4.09
N ARG A 268 8.35 -11.32 -3.49
CA ARG A 268 9.21 -12.34 -4.13
C ARG A 268 8.51 -13.69 -4.12
N TYR A 269 7.77 -13.95 -5.18
CA TYR A 269 7.07 -15.22 -5.40
C TYR A 269 7.98 -16.34 -5.92
N ASP A 270 9.21 -15.98 -6.31
CA ASP A 270 10.27 -16.90 -6.76
C ASP A 270 10.95 -17.67 -5.62
N THR A 271 10.53 -17.43 -4.38
CA THR A 271 11.06 -18.05 -3.16
C THR A 271 10.03 -18.99 -2.54
N VAL A 272 10.50 -20.02 -1.81
CA VAL A 272 9.64 -21.00 -1.14
C VAL A 272 10.07 -21.10 0.34
N PRO A 273 9.25 -20.64 1.30
CA PRO A 273 7.99 -19.89 1.12
C PRO A 273 8.20 -18.50 0.48
N PRO A 274 7.16 -17.90 -0.13
CA PRO A 274 7.26 -16.59 -0.77
C PRO A 274 7.44 -15.47 0.25
N VAL A 275 8.36 -14.53 -0.02
CA VAL A 275 8.58 -13.34 0.82
C VAL A 275 7.71 -12.18 0.36
N MET A 276 6.95 -11.59 1.28
CA MET A 276 5.98 -10.54 0.96
C MET A 276 6.51 -9.13 1.24
N ASN A 277 5.99 -8.14 0.52
CA ASN A 277 6.30 -6.74 0.78
C ASN A 277 5.81 -6.32 2.16
N GLY A 278 6.71 -5.72 2.95
CA GLY A 278 6.48 -5.33 4.34
C GLY A 278 6.85 -6.41 5.35
N GLU A 279 7.24 -7.61 4.89
CA GLU A 279 7.76 -8.66 5.77
C GLU A 279 9.11 -8.26 6.34
N THR A 280 9.29 -8.46 7.65
CA THR A 280 10.54 -8.18 8.36
C THR A 280 11.40 -9.43 8.45
N GLY A 281 12.71 -9.21 8.50
CA GLY A 281 13.70 -10.28 8.55
C GLY A 281 14.98 -9.85 9.26
N ARG A 282 15.90 -10.79 9.40
CA ARG A 282 17.23 -10.58 9.97
C ARG A 282 18.31 -11.07 9.03
N VAL A 283 19.38 -10.29 8.91
CA VAL A 283 20.57 -10.72 8.19
C VAL A 283 21.28 -11.81 8.99
N MET A 284 21.41 -12.99 8.39
CA MET A 284 22.01 -14.18 8.98
C MET A 284 23.48 -14.35 8.61
N ALA A 285 23.84 -13.97 7.38
CA ALA A 285 25.21 -14.02 6.89
C ALA A 285 25.44 -12.92 5.86
N VAL A 286 26.68 -12.48 5.75
CA VAL A 286 27.15 -11.59 4.69
C VAL A 286 28.44 -12.17 4.12
N ASP A 287 28.64 -12.04 2.82
CA ASP A 287 29.85 -12.48 2.11
C ASP A 287 30.37 -11.29 1.31
N ALA A 288 31.49 -10.71 1.77
CA ALA A 288 32.07 -9.51 1.19
C ALA A 288 32.68 -9.77 -0.21
N GLU A 289 33.19 -10.98 -0.46
CA GLU A 289 33.80 -11.32 -1.75
C GLU A 289 32.72 -11.47 -2.83
N LYS A 290 31.61 -12.13 -2.49
CA LYS A 290 30.48 -12.32 -3.41
C LYS A 290 29.46 -11.17 -3.41
N GLN A 291 29.65 -10.17 -2.55
CA GLN A 291 28.68 -9.11 -2.30
C GLN A 291 27.27 -9.66 -2.02
N MET A 292 27.19 -10.66 -1.14
CA MET A 292 25.95 -11.39 -0.87
C MET A 292 25.47 -11.15 0.57
N VAL A 293 24.16 -10.94 0.71
CA VAL A 293 23.48 -10.82 2.01
C VAL A 293 22.42 -11.91 2.12
N LYS A 294 22.55 -12.80 3.11
CA LYS A 294 21.60 -13.89 3.39
C LYS A 294 20.65 -13.44 4.50
N ILE A 295 19.36 -13.42 4.22
CA ILE A 295 18.32 -12.95 5.14
C ILE A 295 17.39 -14.10 5.50
N SER A 296 17.09 -14.24 6.80
CA SER A 296 15.98 -15.06 7.30
C SER A 296 14.78 -14.16 7.55
N TRP A 297 13.66 -14.51 6.91
CA TRP A 297 12.39 -13.78 7.00
C TRP A 297 11.46 -14.42 8.03
N GLU A 298 10.59 -13.61 8.64
CA GLU A 298 9.62 -14.10 9.64
C GLU A 298 8.68 -15.18 9.11
N GLY A 299 8.34 -15.17 7.82
CA GLY A 299 7.56 -16.20 7.14
C GLY A 299 8.32 -17.51 6.91
N GLY A 300 9.58 -17.62 7.37
CA GLY A 300 10.40 -18.83 7.34
C GLY A 300 11.32 -18.95 6.12
N ALA A 301 11.21 -18.05 5.13
CA ALA A 301 12.09 -18.06 3.97
C ALA A 301 13.52 -17.65 4.37
N ILE A 302 14.52 -18.33 3.79
CA ILE A 302 15.92 -17.91 3.85
C ILE A 302 16.36 -17.60 2.43
N VAL A 303 16.77 -16.37 2.18
CA VAL A 303 16.95 -15.85 0.81
C VAL A 303 18.26 -15.09 0.70
N ASP A 304 18.99 -15.39 -0.36
CA ASP A 304 20.23 -14.69 -0.72
C ASP A 304 19.92 -13.50 -1.63
N TYR A 305 20.53 -12.36 -1.31
CA TYR A 305 20.45 -11.14 -2.10
C TYR A 305 21.84 -10.79 -2.63
N TYR A 306 21.86 -10.44 -3.91
CA TYR A 306 23.06 -10.07 -4.67
C TYR A 306 22.89 -8.66 -5.24
N PRO A 307 23.96 -8.04 -5.77
CA PRO A 307 23.87 -6.74 -6.43
C PRO A 307 22.77 -6.74 -7.51
N GLY A 308 21.99 -5.66 -7.57
CA GLY A 308 20.81 -5.56 -8.44
C GLY A 308 19.50 -6.10 -7.84
N ASN A 309 19.54 -6.71 -6.65
CA ASN A 309 18.34 -7.02 -5.85
C ASN A 309 18.29 -6.26 -4.51
N PHE A 310 19.34 -5.49 -4.17
CA PHE A 310 19.41 -4.75 -2.91
C PHE A 310 18.36 -3.65 -2.79
N GLU A 311 17.84 -3.12 -3.89
CA GLU A 311 16.72 -2.16 -3.91
C GLU A 311 15.39 -2.77 -3.46
N GLN A 312 15.34 -4.09 -3.29
CA GLN A 312 14.18 -4.81 -2.77
C GLN A 312 14.21 -4.94 -1.24
N ILE A 313 15.31 -4.57 -0.59
CA ILE A 313 15.45 -4.64 0.88
C ILE A 313 15.88 -3.29 1.44
N MET A 314 15.52 -3.02 2.68
CA MET A 314 16.06 -1.90 3.45
C MET A 314 16.16 -2.26 4.93
N HIS A 315 16.98 -1.56 5.69
CA HIS A 315 16.94 -1.66 7.15
C HIS A 315 15.57 -1.27 7.72
N SER A 316 15.22 -1.88 8.85
CA SER A 316 13.91 -1.73 9.50
C SER A 316 14.00 -1.31 10.97
N PHE A 317 15.08 -0.64 11.37
CA PHE A 317 15.16 0.07 12.67
C PHE A 317 14.22 1.27 12.70
N CYS A 318 14.13 1.94 11.55
CA CYS A 318 13.10 2.90 11.21
C CYS A 318 12.33 2.43 9.98
N ILE A 319 11.00 2.54 10.00
CA ILE A 319 10.14 2.31 8.82
C ILE A 319 9.15 3.46 8.64
N THR A 320 8.48 3.52 7.49
CA THR A 320 7.41 4.50 7.32
C THR A 320 6.18 4.12 8.14
N CYS A 321 5.39 5.12 8.53
CA CYS A 321 4.13 4.89 9.25
C CYS A 321 3.19 3.94 8.48
N HIS A 322 3.12 4.07 7.15
CA HIS A 322 2.36 3.17 6.28
C HIS A 322 2.83 1.71 6.36
N LYS A 323 4.14 1.47 6.42
CA LYS A 323 4.70 0.11 6.54
C LYS A 323 4.48 -0.50 7.92
N SER A 324 4.10 0.29 8.92
CA SER A 324 3.79 -0.19 10.26
C SER A 324 2.33 -0.63 10.45
N GLN A 325 1.45 -0.40 9.46
CA GLN A 325 0.04 -0.81 9.55
C GLN A 325 -0.09 -2.32 9.85
N GLY A 326 -0.98 -2.67 10.77
CA GLY A 326 -1.13 -4.04 11.28
C GLY A 326 -0.05 -4.49 12.28
N SER A 327 0.96 -3.66 12.57
CA SER A 327 1.98 -3.92 13.60
C SER A 327 1.67 -3.21 14.91
N GLU A 328 2.19 -3.70 16.02
CA GLU A 328 2.22 -2.97 17.29
C GLU A 328 3.58 -3.18 17.97
N PHE A 329 4.02 -2.18 18.74
CA PHE A 329 5.33 -2.16 19.41
C PHE A 329 5.20 -1.59 20.82
N PRO A 330 5.96 -2.10 21.81
CA PRO A 330 5.99 -1.53 23.16
C PRO A 330 6.32 -0.03 23.17
N TYR A 331 7.36 0.38 22.45
CA TYR A 331 7.82 1.76 22.35
C TYR A 331 7.82 2.23 20.90
N VAL A 332 7.14 3.35 20.64
CA VAL A 332 7.12 4.02 19.33
C VAL A 332 7.69 5.41 19.45
N ILE A 333 8.70 5.70 18.63
CA ILE A 333 9.32 7.03 18.52
C ILE A 333 8.95 7.62 17.15
N PHE A 334 8.49 8.88 17.14
CA PHE A 334 7.95 9.53 15.96
C PHE A 334 8.54 10.94 15.75
N PRO A 335 9.24 11.23 14.64
CA PRO A 335 9.66 12.58 14.29
C PRO A 335 8.47 13.40 13.79
N LEU A 336 8.08 14.40 14.55
CA LEU A 336 6.95 15.28 14.28
C LEU A 336 7.46 16.66 13.82
N LEU A 337 7.53 16.87 12.50
CA LEU A 337 8.26 18.00 11.91
C LEU A 337 7.45 18.77 10.89
N MET A 338 7.63 20.09 10.87
CA MET A 338 7.03 20.99 9.88
C MET A 338 7.53 20.70 8.47
N SER A 339 8.75 20.18 8.31
CA SER A 339 9.27 19.72 7.01
C SER A 339 8.42 18.62 6.37
N ASN A 340 7.61 17.93 7.18
CA ASN A 340 6.73 16.85 6.74
C ASN A 340 5.30 17.35 6.48
N TYR A 341 5.05 18.67 6.43
CA TYR A 341 3.74 19.32 6.38
C TYR A 341 2.72 18.63 5.44
N ARG A 342 3.14 18.25 4.23
CA ARG A 342 2.27 17.60 3.24
C ARG A 342 1.70 16.24 3.70
N MET A 343 2.36 15.58 4.64
CA MET A 343 1.94 14.29 5.19
C MET A 343 1.29 14.41 6.57
N LEU A 344 1.35 15.59 7.22
CA LEU A 344 0.79 15.80 8.55
C LEU A 344 -0.74 15.80 8.47
N THR A 345 -1.34 14.66 8.77
CA THR A 345 -2.80 14.49 8.84
C THR A 345 -3.20 13.80 10.13
N ARG A 346 -4.47 13.92 10.52
CA ARG A 346 -5.05 13.21 11.67
C ARG A 346 -4.83 11.71 11.55
N GLN A 347 -5.10 11.15 10.37
CA GLN A 347 -5.01 9.71 10.12
C GLN A 347 -3.58 9.20 10.23
N LEU A 348 -2.57 9.96 9.75
CA LEU A 348 -1.16 9.58 9.90
C LEU A 348 -0.78 9.54 11.38
N LEU A 349 -1.09 10.61 12.12
CA LEU A 349 -0.74 10.71 13.54
C LEU A 349 -1.48 9.66 14.36
N TYR A 350 -2.80 9.53 14.20
CA TYR A 350 -3.61 8.50 14.83
C TYR A 350 -3.07 7.10 14.54
N THR A 351 -2.83 6.76 13.28
CA THR A 351 -2.32 5.43 12.92
C THR A 351 -0.98 5.15 13.59
N THR A 352 -0.10 6.16 13.66
CA THR A 352 1.22 6.05 14.31
C THR A 352 1.11 5.87 15.82
N MET A 353 0.30 6.70 16.50
CA MET A 353 0.09 6.61 17.95
C MET A 353 -0.48 5.24 18.34
N THR A 354 -1.43 4.74 17.56
CA THR A 354 -2.08 3.45 17.81
C THR A 354 -1.18 2.23 17.54
N ARG A 355 0.04 2.42 17.00
CA ARG A 355 1.05 1.36 16.96
C ARG A 355 1.72 1.13 18.32
N ALA A 356 1.64 2.08 19.24
CA ALA A 356 2.24 1.97 20.56
C ALA A 356 1.38 1.11 21.51
N GLN A 357 2.03 0.19 22.22
CA GLN A 357 1.41 -0.62 23.27
C GLN A 357 1.70 -0.09 24.68
N GLY A 358 2.87 0.52 24.88
CA GLY A 358 3.32 1.09 26.15
C GLY A 358 3.52 2.59 26.07
N THR A 359 4.50 3.05 25.28
CA THR A 359 4.84 4.49 25.21
C THR A 359 4.94 4.97 23.76
N PHE A 360 4.31 6.11 23.50
CA PHE A 360 4.48 6.90 22.29
C PHE A 360 5.25 8.18 22.61
N ILE A 361 6.37 8.41 21.92
CA ILE A 361 7.21 9.59 22.08
C ILE A 361 7.30 10.33 20.76
N ALA A 362 6.73 11.53 20.70
CA ALA A 362 6.94 12.45 19.60
C ALA A 362 8.20 13.29 19.84
N ILE A 363 9.04 13.47 18.82
CA ILE A 363 10.21 14.35 18.89
C ILE A 363 10.15 15.35 17.75
N GLY A 364 10.22 16.64 18.04
CA GLY A 364 10.14 17.66 17.01
C GLY A 364 9.41 18.92 17.45
N GLN A 365 8.56 19.45 16.58
CA GLN A 365 8.01 20.80 16.68
C GLN A 365 6.53 20.76 17.08
N PRO A 366 6.11 21.44 18.17
CA PRO A 366 4.71 21.46 18.63
C PRO A 366 3.72 21.96 17.56
N GLU A 367 4.15 22.85 16.68
CA GLU A 367 3.36 23.38 15.58
C GLU A 367 2.95 22.27 14.60
N ALA A 368 3.83 21.30 14.38
CA ALA A 368 3.53 20.15 13.52
C ALA A 368 2.44 19.26 14.14
N LEU A 369 2.36 19.16 15.48
CA LEU A 369 1.25 18.48 16.16
C LEU A 369 -0.08 19.17 15.85
N LYS A 370 -0.12 20.50 16.04
CA LYS A 370 -1.33 21.30 15.80
C LYS A 370 -1.80 21.17 14.35
N ILE A 371 -0.87 21.21 13.40
CA ILE A 371 -1.19 21.04 11.97
C ILE A 371 -1.69 19.63 11.67
N ALA A 372 -1.04 18.59 12.17
CA ALA A 372 -1.47 17.22 11.97
C ALA A 372 -2.91 17.01 12.49
N VAL A 373 -3.21 17.52 13.68
CA VAL A 373 -4.54 17.47 14.29
C VAL A 373 -5.56 18.34 13.56
N ALA A 374 -5.19 19.51 13.05
CA ALA A 374 -6.12 20.35 12.30
C ALA A 374 -6.44 19.77 10.90
N THR A 375 -5.54 18.95 10.34
CA THR A 375 -5.64 18.45 8.97
C THR A 375 -6.45 17.15 8.92
N ASP A 376 -7.78 17.30 8.83
CA ASP A 376 -8.74 16.20 8.62
C ASP A 376 -8.91 15.79 7.15
N LYS A 377 -8.13 16.39 6.25
CA LYS A 377 -8.21 16.11 4.82
C LYS A 377 -7.13 15.11 4.46
N PRO A 378 -7.40 13.78 4.45
CA PRO A 378 -6.64 12.93 3.55
C PRO A 378 -6.79 13.57 2.16
N SER A 379 -5.70 13.61 1.37
CA SER A 379 -5.69 14.09 -0.02
C SER A 379 -7.07 13.85 -0.67
N ILE A 380 -7.80 14.89 -1.06
CA ILE A 380 -9.19 14.79 -1.54
C ILE A 380 -9.27 13.62 -2.52
N ARG A 381 -9.93 12.53 -2.10
CA ARG A 381 -10.10 11.35 -2.93
C ARG A 381 -11.44 11.47 -3.64
N PHE A 382 -11.39 11.67 -4.94
CA PHE A 382 -12.56 11.66 -5.80
C PHE A 382 -13.05 10.22 -5.96
N THR A 383 -14.16 9.90 -5.29
CA THR A 383 -14.82 8.60 -5.34
C THR A 383 -16.30 8.82 -5.63
N GLY A 384 -16.84 8.06 -6.58
CA GLY A 384 -18.27 7.99 -6.87
C GLY A 384 -18.95 6.78 -6.22
N LEU A 385 -18.21 5.96 -5.45
CA LEU A 385 -18.72 4.69 -4.93
C LEU A 385 -19.95 4.91 -4.04
N MET A 386 -19.89 5.84 -3.09
CA MET A 386 -21.02 6.15 -2.22
C MET A 386 -22.26 6.57 -3.04
N THR A 387 -22.07 7.48 -4.00
CA THR A 387 -23.16 7.95 -4.88
C THR A 387 -23.78 6.79 -5.65
N LEU A 388 -22.96 5.91 -6.23
CA LEU A 388 -23.45 4.73 -6.95
C LEU A 388 -24.17 3.75 -6.03
N LEU A 389 -23.70 3.56 -4.79
CA LEU A 389 -24.34 2.65 -3.84
C LEU A 389 -25.76 3.10 -3.47
N ILE A 390 -25.97 4.40 -3.27
CA ILE A 390 -27.29 4.94 -2.90
C ILE A 390 -28.19 5.26 -4.11
N SER A 391 -27.65 5.21 -5.33
CA SER A 391 -28.43 5.46 -6.55
C SER A 391 -29.49 4.37 -6.77
N PRO A 392 -30.69 4.73 -7.26
CA PRO A 392 -31.71 3.76 -7.65
C PRO A 392 -31.19 2.77 -8.69
N ILE A 393 -31.66 1.52 -8.64
CA ILE A 393 -31.25 0.45 -9.56
C ILE A 393 -31.48 0.84 -11.02
N ASP A 394 -32.56 1.57 -11.33
CA ASP A 394 -32.85 2.03 -12.69
C ASP A 394 -31.80 3.03 -13.20
N GLU A 395 -31.34 3.92 -12.32
CA GLU A 395 -30.29 4.89 -12.63
C GLU A 395 -28.95 4.18 -12.84
N LEU A 396 -28.61 3.23 -11.96
CA LEU A 396 -27.44 2.39 -12.10
C LEU A 396 -27.46 1.60 -13.41
N THR A 397 -28.60 1.04 -13.79
CA THR A 397 -28.77 0.32 -15.05
C THR A 397 -28.54 1.24 -16.26
N LYS A 398 -29.01 2.49 -16.20
CA LYS A 398 -28.72 3.51 -17.23
C LYS A 398 -27.24 3.90 -17.26
N ILE A 399 -26.61 4.09 -16.11
CA ILE A 399 -25.18 4.41 -16.01
C ILE A 399 -24.33 3.26 -16.56
N PHE A 400 -24.59 2.02 -16.12
CA PHE A 400 -23.85 0.84 -16.55
C PHE A 400 -24.11 0.49 -18.01
N SER A 401 -25.33 0.68 -18.54
CA SER A 401 -25.58 0.50 -19.97
C SER A 401 -24.86 1.55 -20.82
N ARG A 402 -24.75 2.80 -20.36
CA ARG A 402 -23.92 3.83 -21.02
C ARG A 402 -22.43 3.47 -20.96
N LEU A 403 -21.91 3.08 -19.80
CA LEU A 403 -20.52 2.63 -19.64
C LEU A 403 -20.22 1.35 -20.43
N GLY A 404 -21.18 0.43 -20.51
CA GLY A 404 -21.13 -0.79 -21.29
C GLY A 404 -21.17 -0.52 -22.79
N LYS A 405 -21.89 0.51 -23.25
CA LYS A 405 -21.78 1.01 -24.63
C LYS A 405 -20.44 1.68 -24.90
N VAL A 406 -19.89 2.45 -23.95
CA VAL A 406 -18.54 3.05 -24.05
C VAL A 406 -17.45 1.96 -24.07
N ARG A 407 -17.58 0.90 -23.27
CA ARG A 407 -16.69 -0.29 -23.32
C ARG A 407 -16.96 -1.19 -24.53
N GLY A 408 -18.20 -1.24 -25.03
CA GLY A 408 -18.59 -1.96 -26.25
C GLY A 408 -18.02 -1.34 -27.52
N VAL A 409 -17.66 -0.05 -27.48
CA VAL A 409 -16.85 0.59 -28.52
C VAL A 409 -15.35 0.25 -28.39
N ALA A 410 -14.89 -0.21 -27.22
CA ALA A 410 -13.51 -0.62 -26.95
C ALA A 410 -13.27 -2.15 -26.96
N SER A 411 -14.30 -2.94 -27.28
CA SER A 411 -14.26 -4.42 -27.31
C SER A 411 -14.80 -5.00 -28.62
N ALA A 412 -14.69 -4.24 -29.71
CA ALA A 412 -14.46 -4.90 -30.98
C ALA A 412 -12.97 -5.26 -30.98
N THR A 413 -12.62 -6.53 -31.20
CA THR A 413 -11.30 -6.92 -31.69
C THR A 413 -11.10 -6.20 -33.02
N THR A 414 -10.73 -4.93 -32.98
CA THR A 414 -10.41 -4.16 -34.15
C THR A 414 -8.93 -4.35 -34.38
N SER A 415 -8.62 -5.10 -35.44
CA SER A 415 -7.27 -5.25 -35.95
C SER A 415 -6.59 -3.88 -35.99
N PRO A 416 -5.32 -3.77 -35.55
CA PRO A 416 -4.60 -2.52 -35.60
C PRO A 416 -4.63 -1.95 -37.02
N VAL A 417 -4.92 -0.66 -37.15
CA VAL A 417 -5.12 0.00 -38.43
C VAL A 417 -3.80 0.59 -38.89
N THR A 418 -3.43 0.35 -40.15
CA THR A 418 -2.28 0.95 -40.82
C THR A 418 -2.74 2.02 -41.81
N VAL A 419 -1.86 2.97 -42.15
CA VAL A 419 -2.16 4.00 -43.19
C VAL A 419 -2.58 3.34 -44.51
N ALA A 420 -1.91 2.26 -44.90
CA ALA A 420 -2.22 1.50 -46.12
C ALA A 420 -3.61 0.86 -46.05
N SER A 421 -3.93 0.18 -44.93
CA SER A 421 -5.26 -0.41 -44.73
C SER A 421 -6.37 0.66 -44.75
N ARG A 422 -6.09 1.86 -44.23
CA ARG A 422 -7.05 2.95 -44.18
C ARG A 422 -7.29 3.59 -45.55
N LEU A 423 -6.23 3.87 -46.30
CA LEU A 423 -6.32 4.34 -47.69
C LEU A 423 -7.14 3.39 -48.56
N CYS A 424 -6.88 2.08 -48.43
CA CYS A 424 -7.63 1.04 -49.14
C CYS A 424 -9.12 1.04 -48.73
N SER A 425 -9.42 1.13 -47.43
CA SER A 425 -10.81 1.22 -46.94
C SER A 425 -11.57 2.46 -47.43
N ARG A 426 -10.84 3.54 -47.76
CA ARG A 426 -11.40 4.79 -48.33
C ARG A 426 -11.40 4.80 -49.86
N GLY A 427 -10.95 3.74 -50.52
CA GLY A 427 -10.84 3.68 -51.99
C GLY A 427 -9.84 4.69 -52.58
N LEU A 428 -8.87 5.15 -51.79
CA LEU A 428 -7.89 6.16 -52.20
C LEU A 428 -6.57 5.49 -52.62
N ILE A 429 -5.98 5.97 -53.71
CA ILE A 429 -4.67 5.53 -54.19
C ILE A 429 -3.66 6.66 -53.90
N ALA A 430 -2.64 6.35 -53.11
CA ALA A 430 -1.57 7.28 -52.75
C ALA A 430 -0.27 6.92 -53.48
N THR A 431 0.45 7.93 -53.96
CA THR A 431 1.83 7.74 -54.43
C THR A 431 2.77 7.38 -53.25
N PRO A 432 3.94 6.76 -53.50
CA PRO A 432 4.90 6.46 -52.42
C PRO A 432 5.31 7.69 -51.60
N GLY A 433 5.43 8.86 -52.24
CA GLY A 433 5.68 10.14 -51.56
C GLY A 433 4.55 10.53 -50.63
N GLN A 434 3.30 10.52 -51.12
CA GLN A 434 2.11 10.81 -50.31
C GLN A 434 1.95 9.83 -49.14
N MET A 435 2.18 8.52 -49.35
CA MET A 435 2.13 7.54 -48.25
C MET A 435 3.14 7.86 -47.14
N THR A 436 4.34 8.30 -47.51
CA THR A 436 5.39 8.67 -46.55
C THR A 436 4.98 9.91 -45.75
N THR A 437 4.43 10.92 -46.43
CA THR A 437 3.94 12.15 -45.80
C THR A 437 2.77 11.87 -44.85
N ILE A 438 1.76 11.10 -45.30
CA ILE A 438 0.61 10.70 -44.47
C ILE A 438 1.09 9.92 -43.25
N GLY A 439 2.01 8.97 -43.43
CA GLY A 439 2.59 8.19 -42.33
C GLY A 439 3.31 9.05 -41.30
N THR A 440 3.98 10.12 -41.75
CA THR A 440 4.70 11.05 -40.86
C THR A 440 3.73 11.91 -40.06
N ILE A 441 2.73 12.49 -40.72
CA ILE A 441 1.70 13.33 -40.07
C ILE A 441 0.86 12.50 -39.10
N ALA A 442 0.43 11.30 -39.50
CA ALA A 442 -0.34 10.41 -38.64
C ALA A 442 0.44 10.00 -37.37
N LEU A 443 1.75 9.76 -37.50
CA LEU A 443 2.60 9.46 -36.35
C LEU A 443 2.69 10.66 -35.41
N GLN A 444 2.91 11.86 -35.94
CA GLN A 444 3.04 13.07 -35.14
C GLN A 444 1.73 13.40 -34.40
N LEU A 445 0.58 13.36 -35.09
CA LEU A 445 -0.74 13.55 -34.47
C LEU A 445 -1.01 12.53 -33.37
N TYR A 446 -0.52 11.30 -33.53
CA TYR A 446 -0.65 10.25 -32.52
C TYR A 446 0.22 10.51 -31.30
N GLU A 447 1.50 10.86 -31.50
CA GLU A 447 2.41 11.20 -30.40
C GLU A 447 1.89 12.40 -29.59
N ASP A 448 1.37 13.43 -30.26
CA ASP A 448 0.82 14.62 -29.61
C ASP A 448 -0.43 14.30 -28.77
N LYS A 449 -1.30 13.38 -29.25
CA LYS A 449 -2.53 13.02 -28.54
C LYS A 449 -2.29 12.05 -27.37
N TYR A 450 -1.38 11.08 -27.54
CA TYR A 450 -1.25 9.95 -26.61
C TYR A 450 0.09 9.90 -25.85
N GLY A 451 1.05 10.76 -26.18
CA GLY A 451 2.34 10.87 -25.45
C GLY A 451 3.29 9.68 -25.64
N HIS A 452 3.03 8.81 -26.62
CA HIS A 452 3.84 7.63 -26.94
C HIS A 452 3.70 7.23 -28.41
N ARG A 453 4.60 6.37 -28.90
CA ARG A 453 4.58 5.85 -30.28
C ARG A 453 3.68 4.62 -30.44
N PRO A 454 2.96 4.48 -31.57
CA PRO A 454 2.26 3.25 -31.91
C PRO A 454 3.26 2.12 -32.22
N SER A 455 2.81 0.87 -32.10
CA SER A 455 3.69 -0.29 -32.34
C SER A 455 4.13 -0.36 -33.80
N LYS A 456 5.40 -0.70 -34.06
CA LYS A 456 5.92 -0.85 -35.42
C LYS A 456 6.15 -2.32 -35.74
N GLN A 457 5.38 -2.88 -36.67
CA GLN A 457 5.41 -4.31 -37.01
C GLN A 457 5.65 -4.51 -38.51
N LEU A 458 6.00 -5.74 -38.90
CA LEU A 458 6.24 -6.11 -40.29
C LEU A 458 4.90 -6.42 -40.97
N GLU A 459 4.57 -5.71 -42.05
CA GLU A 459 3.37 -5.90 -42.85
C GLU A 459 3.77 -6.42 -44.25
N GLN A 460 2.97 -7.33 -44.79
CA GLN A 460 3.15 -7.88 -46.14
C GLN A 460 1.96 -7.47 -47.01
N VAL A 461 2.23 -6.65 -48.03
CA VAL A 461 1.23 -6.23 -49.02
C VAL A 461 1.66 -6.80 -50.38
N GLY A 462 0.95 -7.84 -50.84
CA GLY A 462 1.33 -8.61 -52.02
C GLY A 462 2.70 -9.30 -51.84
N LYS A 463 3.66 -8.98 -52.73
CA LYS A 463 5.04 -9.53 -52.69
C LYS A 463 6.02 -8.69 -51.86
N PHE A 464 5.61 -7.54 -51.33
CA PHE A 464 6.49 -6.62 -50.61
C PHE A 464 6.31 -6.73 -49.10
N ARG A 465 7.42 -6.70 -48.35
CA ARG A 465 7.45 -6.69 -46.87
C ARG A 465 8.11 -5.40 -46.38
N PHE A 466 7.46 -4.70 -45.47
CA PHE A 466 7.99 -3.46 -44.89
C PHE A 466 7.53 -3.30 -43.43
N LYS A 467 8.25 -2.51 -42.63
CA LYS A 467 7.85 -2.20 -41.25
C LYS A 467 6.98 -0.95 -41.23
N THR A 468 5.75 -1.07 -40.76
CA THR A 468 4.80 0.06 -40.64
C THR A 468 4.32 0.23 -39.20
N TYR A 469 3.72 1.39 -38.94
CA TYR A 469 3.07 1.67 -37.66
C TYR A 469 1.64 1.13 -37.65
N HIS A 470 1.32 0.44 -36.56
CA HIS A 470 0.05 -0.20 -36.26
C HIS A 470 -0.63 0.61 -35.16
N TYR A 471 -1.66 1.35 -35.56
CA TYR A 471 -2.37 2.27 -34.69
C TYR A 471 -3.54 1.55 -34.02
N GLU A 472 -3.81 1.90 -32.77
CA GLU A 472 -5.04 1.50 -32.08
C GLU A 472 -6.24 2.07 -32.82
N SER A 473 -7.36 1.36 -32.84
CA SER A 473 -8.53 1.77 -33.65
C SER A 473 -9.17 3.07 -33.15
N ALA A 474 -8.92 3.45 -31.90
CA ALA A 474 -9.27 4.77 -31.35
C ALA A 474 -8.50 5.93 -32.03
N ALA A 475 -7.45 5.65 -32.81
CA ALA A 475 -6.66 6.64 -33.52
C ALA A 475 -6.96 6.73 -35.03
N VAL A 476 -7.98 6.04 -35.54
CA VAL A 476 -8.37 6.09 -36.95
C VAL A 476 -8.64 7.52 -37.44
N GLU A 477 -9.29 8.35 -36.62
CA GLU A 477 -9.57 9.75 -36.95
C GLU A 477 -8.30 10.59 -37.18
N LEU A 478 -7.19 10.24 -36.54
CA LEU A 478 -5.89 10.91 -36.74
C LEU A 478 -5.30 10.53 -38.10
N ILE A 479 -5.42 9.26 -38.49
CA ILE A 479 -5.00 8.78 -39.80
C ILE A 479 -5.87 9.44 -40.88
N ASP A 480 -7.17 9.53 -40.67
CA ASP A 480 -8.08 10.19 -41.61
C ASP A 480 -7.77 11.67 -41.77
N SER A 481 -7.45 12.37 -40.67
CA SER A 481 -7.00 13.76 -40.71
C SER A 481 -5.70 13.93 -41.51
N ALA A 482 -4.73 13.04 -41.31
CA ALA A 482 -3.48 13.03 -42.06
C ALA A 482 -3.68 12.75 -43.55
N ILE A 483 -4.58 11.80 -43.90
CA ILE A 483 -4.97 11.51 -45.27
C ILE A 483 -5.61 12.75 -45.90
N ASP A 484 -6.57 13.38 -45.21
CA ASP A 484 -7.28 14.54 -45.73
C ASP A 484 -6.34 15.73 -45.95
N LEU A 485 -5.38 15.96 -45.05
CA LEU A 485 -4.35 16.99 -45.19
C LEU A 485 -3.53 16.79 -46.47
N VAL A 486 -3.01 15.58 -46.69
CA VAL A 486 -2.11 15.31 -47.83
C VAL A 486 -2.86 15.16 -49.14
N MET A 487 -4.09 14.64 -49.11
CA MET A 487 -4.88 14.42 -50.33
C MET A 487 -5.61 15.67 -50.81
N ARG A 488 -5.87 16.66 -49.95
CA ARG A 488 -6.42 17.97 -50.36
C ARG A 488 -5.38 18.89 -51.00
N GLU A 489 -4.10 18.73 -50.70
CA GLU A 489 -3.02 19.52 -51.32
C GLU A 489 -2.65 19.05 -52.74
N GLY A 490 -3.18 17.91 -53.19
CA GLY A 490 -2.88 17.30 -54.49
C GLY A 490 -4.02 17.33 -55.51
N SER A 491 -5.10 18.06 -55.25
CA SER A 491 -6.28 18.22 -56.12
C SER A 491 -6.38 19.60 -56.75
#